data_AF-A0A370U8M8-F1
#
_entry.id   AF-A0A370U8M8-F1
#
_cell.length_a   1.000
_cell.length_b   1.000
_cell.length_c   1.000
_cell.angle_alpha   90.00
_cell.angle_beta   90.00
_cell.angle_gamma   90.00
#
_symmetry.space_group_name_H-M   'P 1'
#
loop_
_entity.id
_entity.type
_entity.pdbx_description
1 polymer ?
#
loop_
_entity_poly.entity_id
_entity_poly.type
_entity_poly.pdbx_seq_one_letter_code
_entity_poly.pdbx_strand_id
1 'polypeptide(L)'
;MVTEEIDRYSVVEIEDMLSNLAQDKASLARIYRYYEGLGCEPRTGLTPEDIMVEVWLDTLSEVRIWKRGIETLKHFKEVGRSVISNAADKQDQLEHIESEDQLYGENGVLSIATAKLSISHQGVSKQESSKRVVKHTATVKSSAPSPENLLVEHQKGMNLKEWTSKVLDLFRSDSDVMCYLKQFLNDNTIKPAIMDACSFSESVYNNVRKRIKDKVRKRLPNGINWWEISE
;
A
#
# COMPACT_ATOMS: atom_id res chain seq x y z
N MET A 1 35.23 -12.32 11.62
CA MET A 1 33.96 -11.96 10.97
C MET A 1 32.86 -12.45 11.88
N VAL A 2 32.27 -11.55 12.67
CA VAL A 2 31.09 -11.87 13.48
C VAL A 2 29.94 -11.92 12.50
N THR A 3 29.38 -13.10 12.28
CA THR A 3 28.08 -13.22 11.62
C THR A 3 27.10 -12.47 12.50
N GLU A 4 26.67 -11.28 12.07
CA GLU A 4 25.52 -10.60 12.65
C GLU A 4 24.35 -11.58 12.53
N GLU A 5 24.09 -12.26 13.64
CA GLU A 5 22.98 -13.17 13.82
C GLU A 5 21.72 -12.34 13.51
N ILE A 6 20.95 -12.79 12.52
CA ILE A 6 19.81 -12.04 11.99
C ILE A 6 18.74 -11.99 13.08
N ASP A 7 18.81 -10.99 13.96
CA ASP A 7 17.91 -10.72 15.08
C ASP A 7 16.58 -10.11 14.61
N ARG A 8 16.04 -10.66 13.52
CA ARG A 8 14.73 -10.28 12.98
C ARG A 8 13.97 -11.51 12.53
N TYR A 9 12.65 -11.45 12.69
CA TYR A 9 11.77 -12.41 12.08
C TYR A 9 11.79 -12.24 10.55
N SER A 10 11.76 -13.36 9.83
CA SER A 10 11.50 -13.34 8.39
C SER A 10 10.05 -12.94 8.14
N VAL A 11 9.76 -12.45 6.92
CA VAL A 11 8.38 -12.09 6.53
C VAL A 11 7.40 -13.24 6.76
N VAL A 12 7.83 -14.50 6.52
CA VAL A 12 6.98 -15.68 6.72
C VAL A 12 6.65 -15.89 8.20
N GLU A 13 7.62 -15.70 9.09
CA GLU A 13 7.39 -15.79 10.54
C GLU A 13 6.51 -14.64 11.04
N ILE A 14 6.72 -13.42 10.52
CA ILE A 14 5.86 -12.28 10.81
C ILE A 14 4.41 -12.58 10.41
N GLU A 15 4.18 -13.08 9.19
CA GLU A 15 2.83 -13.44 8.72
C GLU A 15 2.16 -14.49 9.62
N ASP A 16 2.90 -15.49 10.11
CA ASP A 16 2.37 -16.50 11.03
C ASP A 16 2.00 -15.89 12.38
N MET A 17 2.88 -15.06 12.96
CA MET A 17 2.62 -14.34 14.20
C MET A 17 1.42 -13.40 14.10
N LEU A 18 1.28 -12.73 12.96
CA LEU A 18 0.15 -11.86 12.66
C LEU A 18 -1.15 -12.65 12.48
N SER A 19 -1.10 -13.83 11.86
CA SER A 19 -2.25 -14.73 11.75
C SER A 19 -2.70 -15.23 13.13
N ASN A 20 -1.75 -15.58 14.00
CA ASN A 20 -2.04 -15.94 15.38
C ASN A 20 -2.65 -14.77 16.16
N LEU A 21 -2.13 -13.54 15.97
CA LEU A 21 -2.69 -12.33 16.56
C LEU A 21 -4.13 -12.05 16.08
N ALA A 22 -4.42 -12.27 14.80
CA ALA A 22 -5.77 -12.08 14.24
C ALA A 22 -6.82 -12.97 14.96
N GLN A 23 -6.39 -14.13 15.46
CA GLN A 23 -7.26 -15.07 16.17
C GLN A 23 -7.32 -14.79 17.67
N ASP A 24 -6.29 -14.19 18.25
CA ASP A 24 -6.26 -13.76 19.64
C ASP A 24 -7.02 -12.44 19.85
N LYS A 25 -8.35 -12.55 19.92
CA LYS A 25 -9.25 -11.42 20.19
C LYS A 25 -8.92 -10.66 21.47
N ALA A 26 -8.37 -11.33 22.48
CA ALA A 26 -8.02 -10.67 23.74
C ALA A 26 -6.78 -9.78 23.58
N SER A 27 -5.77 -10.24 22.86
CA SER A 27 -4.59 -9.43 22.54
C SER A 27 -4.95 -8.28 21.60
N LEU A 28 -5.77 -8.50 20.59
CA LEU A 28 -6.28 -7.43 19.72
C LEU A 28 -7.01 -6.34 20.52
N ALA A 29 -7.95 -6.74 21.39
CA ALA A 29 -8.67 -5.79 22.23
C ALA A 29 -7.73 -4.98 23.15
N ARG A 30 -6.63 -5.57 23.63
CA ARG A 30 -5.61 -4.87 24.41
C ARG A 30 -4.81 -3.87 23.56
N ILE A 31 -4.59 -4.15 22.28
CA ILE A 31 -3.93 -3.23 21.35
C ILE A 31 -4.86 -2.06 21.01
N TYR A 32 -6.11 -2.34 20.63
CA TYR A 32 -7.08 -1.28 20.31
C TYR A 32 -7.29 -0.32 21.47
N ARG A 33 -7.58 -0.84 22.68
CA ARG A 33 -7.71 0.00 23.89
C ARG A 33 -6.47 0.82 24.19
N TYR A 34 -5.30 0.31 23.84
CA TYR A 34 -4.07 1.04 24.01
C TYR A 34 -3.97 2.22 23.02
N TYR A 35 -4.37 2.04 21.75
CA TYR A 35 -4.43 3.14 20.78
C TYR A 35 -5.50 4.16 21.13
N GLU A 36 -6.70 3.71 21.55
CA GLU A 36 -7.75 4.57 22.12
C GLU A 36 -7.21 5.41 23.29
N GLY A 37 -6.51 4.76 24.23
CA GLY A 37 -5.92 5.42 25.40
C GLY A 37 -4.79 6.42 25.06
N LEU A 38 -4.22 6.35 23.85
CA LEU A 38 -3.28 7.37 23.33
C LEU A 38 -3.99 8.53 22.63
N GLY A 39 -5.31 8.44 22.47
CA GLY A 39 -6.13 9.43 21.78
C GLY A 39 -5.78 9.54 20.30
N CYS A 40 -5.64 8.41 19.58
CA CYS A 40 -5.31 8.46 18.15
C CYS A 40 -6.33 9.26 17.33
N GLU A 41 -7.62 9.02 17.50
CA GLU A 41 -8.68 9.73 16.77
C GLU A 41 -8.61 11.25 16.90
N PRO A 42 -8.63 11.85 18.11
CA PRO A 42 -8.57 13.31 18.22
C PRO A 42 -7.23 13.90 17.80
N ARG A 43 -6.14 13.11 17.74
CA ARG A 43 -4.80 13.59 17.41
C ARG A 43 -4.44 13.47 15.93
N THR A 44 -5.03 12.50 15.25
CA THR A 44 -4.63 12.13 13.88
C THR A 44 -5.81 11.98 12.93
N GLY A 45 -7.05 12.05 13.44
CA GLY A 45 -8.26 11.75 12.69
C GLY A 45 -8.42 10.26 12.33
N LEU A 46 -7.55 9.38 12.84
CA LEU A 46 -7.52 7.95 12.50
C LEU A 46 -8.08 7.10 13.65
N THR A 47 -8.92 6.13 13.30
CA THR A 47 -9.47 5.17 14.25
C THR A 47 -8.39 4.22 14.77
N PRO A 48 -8.58 3.57 15.93
CA PRO A 48 -7.70 2.50 16.39
C PRO A 48 -7.49 1.39 15.34
N GLU A 49 -8.53 1.09 14.55
CA GLU A 49 -8.51 0.17 13.43
C GLU A 49 -7.56 0.62 12.31
N ASP A 50 -7.63 1.90 11.93
CA ASP A 50 -6.73 2.45 10.90
C ASP A 50 -5.26 2.38 11.36
N ILE A 51 -4.98 2.76 12.61
CA ILE A 51 -3.64 2.64 13.19
C ILE A 51 -3.17 1.18 13.19
N MET A 52 -4.06 0.24 13.51
CA MET A 52 -3.74 -1.18 13.48
C MET A 52 -3.38 -1.66 12.06
N VAL A 53 -4.13 -1.23 11.04
CA VAL A 53 -3.84 -1.55 9.63
C VAL A 53 -2.48 -0.99 9.22
N GLU A 54 -2.17 0.27 9.56
CA GLU A 54 -0.86 0.86 9.25
C GLU A 54 0.29 0.10 9.91
N VAL A 55 0.17 -0.20 11.22
CA VAL A 55 1.16 -0.99 11.96
C VAL A 55 1.39 -2.34 11.28
N TRP A 56 0.31 -3.00 10.85
CA TRP A 56 0.36 -4.30 10.19
C TRP A 56 1.11 -4.22 8.85
N LEU A 57 0.79 -3.21 8.04
CA LEU A 57 1.43 -2.99 6.74
C LEU A 57 2.90 -2.61 6.87
N ASP A 58 3.25 -1.73 7.81
CA ASP A 58 4.64 -1.33 8.10
C ASP A 58 5.48 -2.53 8.53
N THR A 59 4.90 -3.42 9.32
CA THR A 59 5.56 -4.64 9.81
C THR A 59 5.79 -5.64 8.67
N LEU A 60 4.80 -5.87 7.80
CA LEU A 60 4.93 -6.76 6.64
C LEU A 60 5.86 -6.21 5.54
N SER A 61 5.95 -4.89 5.42
CA SER A 61 6.77 -4.21 4.41
C SER A 61 8.22 -4.05 4.84
N GLU A 62 8.60 -4.55 6.01
CA GLU A 62 9.91 -4.37 6.65
C GLU A 62 10.28 -2.88 6.87
N VAL A 63 9.32 -1.95 6.77
CA VAL A 63 9.52 -0.53 7.11
C VAL A 63 9.84 -0.40 8.60
N ARG A 64 9.19 -1.25 9.42
CA ARG A 64 9.46 -1.36 10.85
C ARG A 64 9.84 -2.78 11.19
N ILE A 65 11.09 -2.93 11.63
CA ILE A 65 11.69 -4.24 11.89
C ILE A 65 11.17 -4.81 13.20
N TRP A 66 10.61 -6.02 13.14
CA TRP A 66 10.27 -6.80 14.32
C TRP A 66 11.46 -7.68 14.73
N LYS A 67 12.12 -7.29 15.82
CA LYS A 67 13.26 -8.04 16.37
C LYS A 67 12.83 -9.33 17.05
N ARG A 68 13.68 -10.37 17.00
CA ARG A 68 13.37 -11.63 17.68
C ARG A 68 13.31 -11.42 19.19
N GLY A 69 12.46 -12.22 19.85
CA GLY A 69 12.26 -12.12 21.31
C GLY A 69 11.44 -10.91 21.79
N ILE A 70 11.05 -9.97 20.90
CA ILE A 70 10.06 -8.94 21.25
C ILE A 70 8.66 -9.53 21.12
N GLU A 71 7.91 -9.49 22.21
CA GLU A 71 6.50 -9.90 22.25
C GLU A 71 5.63 -9.06 21.31
N THR A 72 4.63 -9.70 20.68
CA THR A 72 3.68 -9.06 19.75
C THR A 72 3.03 -7.80 20.30
N LEU A 73 2.50 -7.88 21.52
CA LEU A 73 1.85 -6.75 22.15
C LEU A 73 2.82 -5.56 22.32
N LYS A 74 4.07 -5.84 22.70
CA LYS A 74 5.09 -4.79 22.88
C LYS A 74 5.46 -4.16 21.55
N HIS A 75 5.73 -4.98 20.53
CA HIS A 75 6.07 -4.50 19.20
C HIS A 75 4.98 -3.58 18.63
N PHE A 76 3.72 -4.02 18.66
CA PHE A 76 2.57 -3.24 18.17
C PHE A 76 2.40 -1.93 18.94
N LYS A 77 2.58 -1.95 20.27
CA LYS A 77 2.50 -0.73 21.09
C LYS A 77 3.59 0.30 20.76
N GLU A 78 4.80 -0.15 20.47
CA GLU A 78 5.93 0.71 20.10
C GLU A 78 5.73 1.29 18.69
N VAL A 79 5.39 0.43 17.73
CA VAL A 79 5.14 0.85 16.35
C VAL A 79 3.94 1.79 16.27
N GLY A 80 2.81 1.43 16.89
CA GLY A 80 1.59 2.23 16.86
C GLY A 80 1.78 3.62 17.47
N ARG A 81 2.57 3.75 18.54
CA ARG A 81 2.96 5.08 19.07
C ARG A 81 3.66 5.94 18.02
N SER A 82 4.58 5.35 17.28
CA SER A 82 5.31 6.09 16.25
C SER A 82 4.42 6.43 15.05
N VAL A 83 3.52 5.54 14.64
CA VAL A 83 2.53 5.83 13.60
C VAL A 83 1.65 7.01 14.02
N ILE A 84 1.08 6.97 15.23
CA ILE A 84 0.25 8.05 15.78
C ILE A 84 1.03 9.37 15.84
N SER A 85 2.27 9.35 16.33
CA SER A 85 3.09 10.58 16.38
C SER A 85 3.33 11.16 14.99
N ASN A 86 3.74 10.31 14.03
CA ASN A 86 4.01 10.76 12.67
C ASN A 86 2.76 11.28 11.96
N ALA A 87 1.59 10.70 12.25
CA ALA A 87 0.33 11.14 11.69
C ALA A 87 -0.13 12.48 12.31
N ALA A 88 0.01 12.64 13.62
CA ALA A 88 -0.27 13.91 14.32
C ALA A 88 0.63 15.04 13.79
N ASP A 89 1.94 14.78 13.65
CA ASP A 89 2.88 15.79 13.14
C ASP A 89 2.55 16.23 11.70
N LYS A 90 1.99 15.33 10.88
CA LYS A 90 1.51 15.68 9.52
C LYS A 90 0.23 16.50 9.56
N GLN A 91 -0.67 16.18 10.48
CA GLN A 91 -1.92 16.92 10.64
C GLN A 91 -1.66 18.35 11.13
N ASP A 92 -0.79 18.53 12.13
CA ASP A 92 -0.37 19.84 12.62
C ASP A 92 0.26 20.70 11.50
N GLN A 93 1.04 20.08 10.59
CA GLN A 93 1.61 20.76 9.43
C GLN A 93 0.55 21.22 8.42
N LEU A 94 -0.51 20.43 8.21
CA LEU A 94 -1.61 20.79 7.33
C LEU A 94 -2.45 21.94 7.93
N GLU A 95 -2.76 21.86 9.23
CA GLU A 95 -3.46 22.93 9.94
C GLU A 95 -2.65 24.24 9.96
N HIS A 96 -1.31 24.16 10.01
CA HIS A 96 -0.44 25.34 9.92
C HIS A 96 -0.43 26.00 8.52
N ILE A 97 -0.59 25.22 7.45
CA ILE A 97 -0.65 25.72 6.07
C ILE A 97 -2.02 26.32 5.75
N GLU A 98 -3.10 25.86 6.41
CA GLU A 98 -4.46 26.41 6.26
C GLU A 98 -4.73 27.70 7.04
N SER A 99 -3.76 28.22 7.79
CA SER A 99 -3.83 29.59 8.32
C SER A 99 -3.78 30.61 7.17
N GLU A 100 -4.95 31.09 6.73
CA GLU A 100 -5.19 32.04 5.64
C GLU A 100 -4.24 33.26 5.59
N ASP A 101 -3.61 33.63 6.71
CA ASP A 101 -2.64 34.73 6.80
C ASP A 101 -1.37 34.55 5.96
N GLN A 102 -1.01 33.32 5.52
CA GLN A 102 0.17 33.09 4.65
C GLN A 102 -0.14 33.08 3.14
N LEU A 103 -1.42 33.06 2.74
CA LEU A 103 -1.81 33.09 1.33
C LEU A 103 -1.80 34.51 0.73
N TYR A 104 -1.88 35.55 1.57
CA TYR A 104 -1.97 36.95 1.14
C TYR A 104 -0.80 37.85 1.56
N GLY A 105 0.19 37.34 2.29
CA GLY A 105 1.41 38.09 2.63
C GLY A 105 2.33 38.29 1.41
N GLU A 106 3.01 39.42 1.32
CA GLU A 106 3.87 39.85 0.18
C GLU A 106 4.97 38.84 -0.24
N ASN A 107 5.21 37.79 0.55
CA ASN A 107 6.16 36.69 0.26
C ASN A 107 5.51 35.30 0.08
N GLY A 108 4.19 35.21 -0.11
CA GLY A 108 3.46 33.95 -0.29
C GLY A 108 3.84 33.21 -1.59
N VAL A 109 3.71 31.88 -1.58
CA VAL A 109 4.11 30.95 -2.67
C VAL A 109 3.49 31.32 -4.03
N LEU A 110 2.32 31.97 -4.03
CA LEU A 110 1.68 32.50 -5.24
C LEU A 110 2.44 33.67 -5.88
N SER A 111 3.09 34.52 -5.07
CA SER A 111 3.90 35.66 -5.52
C SER A 111 5.19 35.21 -6.20
N ILE A 112 5.80 34.13 -5.68
CA ILE A 112 6.99 33.51 -6.28
C ILE A 112 6.63 32.82 -7.61
N ALA A 113 5.45 32.20 -7.70
CA ALA A 113 4.99 31.54 -8.92
C ALA A 113 4.64 32.54 -10.04
N THR A 114 4.03 33.69 -9.71
CA THR A 114 3.75 34.75 -10.70
C THR A 114 5.00 35.50 -11.11
N ALA A 115 5.93 35.78 -10.20
CA ALA A 115 7.21 36.40 -10.54
C ALA A 115 8.08 35.52 -11.47
N LYS A 116 8.04 34.18 -11.31
CA LYS A 116 8.77 33.26 -12.20
C LYS A 116 8.15 33.12 -13.59
N LEU A 117 6.86 33.39 -13.76
CA LEU A 117 6.22 33.36 -15.09
C LEU A 117 6.53 34.61 -15.93
N SER A 118 6.87 35.74 -15.31
CA SER A 118 7.22 36.97 -16.03
C SER A 118 8.64 36.98 -16.61
N ILE A 119 9.54 36.08 -16.19
CA ILE A 119 10.95 36.07 -16.61
C ILE A 119 11.19 35.27 -17.90
N SER A 120 10.24 34.43 -18.35
CA SER A 120 10.45 33.53 -19.50
C SER A 120 10.10 34.11 -20.88
N HIS A 121 9.82 35.42 -20.99
CA HIS A 121 9.41 36.06 -22.25
C HIS A 121 10.25 37.29 -22.67
N GLN A 122 11.56 37.31 -22.40
CA GLN A 122 12.47 38.22 -23.12
C GLN A 122 13.81 37.56 -23.50
N GLY A 123 14.09 37.57 -24.80
CA GLY A 123 15.25 36.98 -25.47
C GLY A 123 14.73 36.04 -26.56
N VAL A 124 14.69 36.39 -27.84
CA VAL A 124 15.78 36.90 -28.67
C VAL A 124 15.19 37.64 -29.88
N SER A 125 15.71 38.83 -30.20
CA SER A 125 15.43 39.53 -31.46
C SER A 125 16.56 39.33 -32.48
N LYS A 126 16.15 38.89 -33.68
CA LYS A 126 16.63 39.24 -35.04
C LYS A 126 18.06 38.86 -35.47
N GLN A 127 18.18 38.08 -36.56
CA GLN A 127 18.46 38.54 -37.95
C GLN A 127 18.52 37.30 -38.89
N GLU A 128 17.51 37.02 -39.72
CA GLU A 128 17.39 37.33 -41.17
C GLU A 128 17.92 36.22 -42.12
N SER A 129 17.00 35.53 -42.83
CA SER A 129 16.95 35.46 -44.31
C SER A 129 16.01 34.36 -44.86
N SER A 130 15.04 34.82 -45.67
CA SER A 130 14.58 34.28 -46.97
C SER A 130 13.94 32.87 -47.15
N LYS A 131 12.69 32.93 -47.68
CA LYS A 131 12.00 32.06 -48.67
C LYS A 131 11.15 30.85 -48.21
N ARG A 132 9.83 31.12 -48.17
CA ARG A 132 8.72 30.57 -48.99
C ARG A 132 8.32 29.06 -48.92
N VAL A 133 7.00 28.88 -48.76
CA VAL A 133 6.08 27.81 -49.24
C VAL A 133 5.62 26.73 -48.23
N VAL A 134 4.39 26.95 -47.75
CA VAL A 134 3.21 26.06 -47.56
C VAL A 134 3.42 24.53 -47.71
N LYS A 135 3.07 23.76 -46.67
CA LYS A 135 1.97 22.74 -46.70
C LYS A 135 1.77 22.03 -45.36
N HIS A 136 0.51 21.92 -44.96
CA HIS A 136 -0.01 21.06 -43.91
C HIS A 136 0.35 19.58 -44.15
N THR A 137 0.61 18.80 -43.11
CA THR A 137 0.07 17.44 -42.94
C THR A 137 0.27 16.93 -41.50
N ALA A 138 -0.88 16.68 -40.85
CA ALA A 138 -1.18 15.71 -39.81
C ALA A 138 -0.06 15.21 -38.87
N THR A 139 0.00 15.79 -37.67
CA THR A 139 0.46 15.04 -36.49
C THR A 139 -0.67 14.15 -36.00
N VAL A 140 -0.56 12.85 -36.26
CA VAL A 140 -1.44 11.83 -35.68
C VAL A 140 -1.24 11.85 -34.16
N LYS A 141 -2.20 12.44 -33.44
CA LYS A 141 -2.37 12.21 -32.00
C LYS A 141 -2.77 10.74 -31.82
N SER A 142 -1.78 9.88 -31.57
CA SER A 142 -2.04 8.54 -31.05
C SER A 142 -2.55 8.68 -29.61
N SER A 143 -3.88 8.73 -29.47
CA SER A 143 -4.59 8.73 -28.19
C SER A 143 -4.87 7.29 -27.75
N ALA A 144 -3.86 6.42 -27.77
CA ALA A 144 -3.98 5.12 -27.12
C ALA A 144 -3.61 5.29 -25.64
N PRO A 145 -4.53 5.03 -24.69
CA PRO A 145 -4.16 4.96 -23.28
C PRO A 145 -3.09 3.88 -23.10
N SER A 146 -2.09 4.15 -22.25
CA SER A 146 -1.08 3.16 -21.87
C SER A 146 -1.79 1.84 -21.48
N PRO A 147 -1.29 0.66 -21.87
CA PRO A 147 -1.89 -0.62 -21.50
C PRO A 147 -2.05 -0.79 -19.98
N GLU A 148 -1.30 -0.03 -19.18
CA GLU A 148 -1.44 0.04 -17.72
C GLU A 148 -2.73 0.78 -17.29
N ASN A 149 -3.14 1.84 -18.00
CA ASN A 149 -4.36 2.60 -17.68
C ASN A 149 -5.64 1.80 -18.02
N LEU A 150 -5.59 0.89 -18.98
CA LEU A 150 -6.71 -0.01 -19.29
C LEU A 150 -6.96 -1.06 -18.19
N LEU A 151 -5.91 -1.45 -17.44
CA LEU A 151 -6.05 -2.36 -16.31
C LEU A 151 -6.66 -1.65 -15.09
N VAL A 152 -6.40 -0.35 -14.93
CA VAL A 152 -6.89 0.46 -13.81
C VAL A 152 -8.40 0.68 -13.91
N GLU A 153 -8.94 1.01 -15.09
CA GLU A 153 -10.39 1.20 -15.23
C GLU A 153 -11.19 -0.09 -15.08
N HIS A 154 -10.64 -1.24 -15.51
CA HIS A 154 -11.33 -2.53 -15.32
C HIS A 154 -11.44 -2.91 -13.82
N GLN A 155 -10.61 -2.34 -12.94
CA GLN A 155 -10.63 -2.66 -11.51
C GLN A 155 -11.69 -1.86 -10.73
N LYS A 156 -12.09 -0.68 -11.20
CA LYS A 156 -13.14 0.14 -10.59
C LYS A 156 -14.52 -0.47 -10.87
N GLY A 157 -15.09 -1.16 -9.89
CA GLY A 157 -16.47 -1.65 -9.94
C GLY A 157 -16.65 -3.17 -9.89
N MET A 158 -15.58 -3.94 -9.73
CA MET A 158 -15.71 -5.39 -9.49
C MET A 158 -16.09 -5.68 -8.04
N ASN A 159 -17.12 -6.50 -7.85
CA ASN A 159 -17.49 -7.02 -6.53
C ASN A 159 -16.54 -8.14 -6.07
N LEU A 160 -16.55 -8.45 -4.77
CA LEU A 160 -15.67 -9.47 -4.16
C LEU A 160 -15.79 -10.84 -4.85
N LYS A 161 -17.00 -11.23 -5.28
CA LYS A 161 -17.26 -12.53 -5.92
C LYS A 161 -16.62 -12.63 -7.30
N GLU A 162 -16.67 -11.57 -8.09
CA GLU A 162 -16.00 -11.45 -9.37
C GLU A 162 -14.47 -11.44 -9.21
N TRP A 163 -13.98 -10.77 -8.17
CA TRP A 163 -12.58 -10.81 -7.78
C TRP A 163 -12.10 -12.22 -7.46
N THR A 164 -12.79 -12.92 -6.56
CA THR A 164 -12.47 -14.30 -6.20
C THR A 164 -12.48 -15.21 -7.44
N SER A 165 -13.49 -15.06 -8.30
CA SER A 165 -13.60 -15.85 -9.53
C SER A 165 -12.42 -15.61 -10.48
N LYS A 166 -12.01 -14.34 -10.69
CA LYS A 166 -10.84 -14.04 -11.53
C LYS A 166 -9.55 -14.58 -10.95
N VAL A 167 -9.36 -14.46 -9.63
CA VAL A 167 -8.17 -15.01 -8.97
C VAL A 167 -8.13 -16.53 -9.13
N LEU A 168 -9.24 -17.24 -8.89
CA LEU A 168 -9.32 -18.69 -9.11
C LEU A 168 -9.05 -19.06 -10.57
N ASP A 169 -9.56 -18.27 -11.51
CA ASP A 169 -9.34 -18.47 -12.95
C ASP A 169 -7.87 -18.34 -13.36
N LEU A 170 -7.12 -17.43 -12.72
CA LEU A 170 -5.67 -17.29 -12.96
C LEU A 170 -4.87 -18.54 -12.60
N PHE A 171 -5.39 -19.41 -11.74
CA PHE A 171 -4.70 -20.59 -11.23
C PHE A 171 -5.39 -21.92 -11.55
N ARG A 172 -6.39 -21.95 -12.44
CA ARG A 172 -7.10 -23.19 -12.83
C ARG A 172 -6.19 -24.36 -13.19
N SER A 173 -5.00 -24.11 -13.72
CA SER A 173 -4.03 -25.12 -14.13
C SER A 173 -3.03 -25.54 -13.04
N ASP A 174 -3.04 -24.89 -11.87
CA ASP A 174 -2.11 -25.13 -10.76
C ASP A 174 -2.89 -25.75 -9.59
N SER A 175 -2.88 -27.08 -9.50
CA SER A 175 -3.65 -27.84 -8.51
C SER A 175 -3.30 -27.47 -7.07
N ASP A 176 -2.02 -27.20 -6.80
CA ASP A 176 -1.56 -26.85 -5.47
C ASP A 176 -2.10 -25.47 -5.07
N VAL A 177 -1.95 -24.48 -5.96
CA VAL A 177 -2.51 -23.14 -5.71
C VAL A 177 -4.02 -23.20 -5.55
N MET A 178 -4.72 -24.01 -6.36
CA MET A 178 -6.16 -24.17 -6.23
C MET A 178 -6.57 -24.82 -4.90
N CYS A 179 -5.81 -25.80 -4.40
CA CYS A 179 -6.06 -26.36 -3.07
C CYS A 179 -5.88 -25.30 -1.99
N TYR A 180 -4.75 -24.59 -2.01
CA TYR A 180 -4.46 -23.50 -1.08
C TYR A 180 -5.58 -22.47 -1.05
N LEU A 181 -5.99 -21.94 -2.22
CA LEU A 181 -7.00 -20.90 -2.32
C LEU A 181 -8.36 -21.40 -1.82
N LYS A 182 -8.74 -22.65 -2.10
CA LYS A 182 -9.99 -23.23 -1.57
C LYS A 182 -9.97 -23.35 -0.06
N GLN A 183 -8.87 -23.80 0.53
CA GLN A 183 -8.76 -23.87 1.99
C GLN A 183 -8.80 -22.47 2.60
N PHE A 184 -8.04 -21.53 2.04
CA PHE A 184 -8.00 -20.14 2.48
C PHE A 184 -9.37 -19.46 2.43
N LEU A 185 -10.18 -19.73 1.39
CA LEU A 185 -11.54 -19.19 1.25
C LEU A 185 -12.59 -19.90 2.14
N ASN A 186 -12.28 -21.08 2.66
CA ASN A 186 -13.13 -21.83 3.60
C ASN A 186 -12.73 -21.57 5.06
N ASP A 187 -12.27 -20.35 5.37
CA ASP A 187 -11.80 -19.90 6.69
C ASP A 187 -10.59 -20.66 7.29
N ASN A 188 -10.00 -21.61 6.56
CA ASN A 188 -8.75 -22.25 6.96
C ASN A 188 -7.57 -21.35 6.59
N THR A 189 -7.32 -20.31 7.38
CA THR A 189 -6.20 -19.37 7.19
C THR A 189 -4.91 -19.82 7.88
N ILE A 190 -4.99 -20.84 8.74
CA ILE A 190 -3.87 -21.35 9.53
C ILE A 190 -2.99 -22.25 8.67
N LYS A 191 -1.68 -21.94 8.64
CA LYS A 191 -0.69 -22.68 7.85
C LYS A 191 -0.71 -24.20 8.09
N PRO A 192 -0.60 -24.71 9.34
CA PRO A 192 -0.74 -26.15 9.61
C PRO A 192 -2.01 -26.78 9.02
N ALA A 193 -3.16 -26.12 9.17
CA ALA A 193 -4.43 -26.64 8.67
C ALA A 193 -4.46 -26.74 7.13
N ILE A 194 -3.94 -25.73 6.43
CA ILE A 194 -3.82 -25.74 4.96
C ILE A 194 -2.81 -26.82 4.52
N MET A 195 -1.68 -26.92 5.22
CA MET A 195 -0.64 -27.90 4.89
C MET A 195 -1.15 -29.33 5.04
N ASP A 196 -1.87 -29.64 6.11
CA ASP A 196 -2.48 -30.95 6.33
C ASP A 196 -3.59 -31.22 5.29
N ALA A 197 -4.47 -30.25 5.05
CA ALA A 197 -5.58 -30.42 4.12
C ALA A 197 -5.16 -30.57 2.65
N CYS A 198 -4.04 -29.94 2.26
CA CYS A 198 -3.50 -30.00 0.90
C CYS A 198 -2.32 -30.98 0.75
N SER A 199 -1.96 -31.70 1.81
CA SER A 199 -0.80 -32.60 1.84
C SER A 199 0.50 -31.90 1.40
N PHE A 200 0.70 -30.65 1.81
CA PHE A 200 1.89 -29.88 1.47
C PHE A 200 3.03 -30.17 2.42
N SER A 201 4.23 -30.29 1.86
CA SER A 201 5.44 -30.04 2.63
C SER A 201 5.61 -28.54 2.86
N GLU A 202 6.44 -28.19 3.84
CA GLU A 202 6.84 -26.80 4.14
C GLU A 202 7.36 -26.07 2.89
N SER A 203 8.18 -26.73 2.07
CA SER A 203 8.73 -26.14 0.85
C SER A 203 7.66 -25.92 -0.23
N VAL A 204 6.71 -26.85 -0.38
CA VAL A 204 5.59 -26.72 -1.33
C VAL A 204 4.69 -25.56 -0.93
N TYR A 205 4.31 -25.46 0.35
CA TYR A 205 3.48 -24.38 0.87
C TYR A 205 4.08 -23.00 0.57
N ASN A 206 5.37 -22.81 0.90
CA ASN A 206 6.07 -21.55 0.66
C ASN A 206 6.17 -21.21 -0.84
N ASN A 207 6.43 -22.21 -1.68
CA ASN A 207 6.47 -22.04 -3.13
C ASN A 207 5.08 -21.63 -3.68
N VAL A 208 4.01 -22.27 -3.22
CA VAL A 208 2.63 -21.95 -3.61
C VAL A 208 2.29 -20.50 -3.26
N ARG A 209 2.57 -20.06 -2.03
CA ARG A 209 2.35 -18.65 -1.63
C ARG A 209 3.12 -17.66 -2.50
N LYS A 210 4.39 -17.95 -2.78
CA LYS A 210 5.22 -17.12 -3.65
C LYS A 210 4.64 -17.04 -5.06
N ARG A 211 4.22 -18.17 -5.65
CA ARG A 211 3.57 -18.20 -6.98
C ARG A 211 2.29 -17.37 -7.00
N ILE A 212 1.47 -17.47 -5.96
CA ILE A 212 0.25 -16.66 -5.81
C ILE A 212 0.61 -15.18 -5.81
N LYS A 213 1.49 -14.75 -4.89
CA LYS A 213 1.92 -13.35 -4.74
C LYS A 213 2.50 -12.79 -6.03
N ASP A 214 3.41 -13.52 -6.67
CA ASP A 214 4.06 -13.07 -7.91
C ASP A 214 3.07 -12.92 -9.06
N LYS A 215 2.14 -13.87 -9.22
CA LYS A 215 1.18 -13.84 -10.34
C LYS A 215 0.07 -12.82 -10.11
N VAL A 216 -0.41 -12.69 -8.87
CA VAL A 216 -1.37 -11.66 -8.45
C VAL A 216 -0.75 -10.28 -8.64
N ARG A 217 0.47 -10.01 -8.14
CA ARG A 217 1.15 -8.72 -8.29
C ARG A 217 1.38 -8.34 -9.75
N LYS A 218 1.72 -9.30 -10.62
CA LYS A 218 1.91 -9.06 -12.06
C LYS A 218 0.60 -8.71 -12.79
N ARG A 219 -0.53 -9.24 -12.32
CA ARG A 219 -1.84 -9.02 -12.94
C ARG A 219 -2.59 -7.85 -12.32
N LEU A 220 -2.27 -7.54 -11.06
CA LEU A 220 -2.90 -6.54 -10.20
C LEU A 220 -1.81 -5.68 -9.54
N PRO A 221 -1.14 -4.80 -10.32
CA PRO A 221 -0.03 -4.00 -9.80
C PRO A 221 -0.45 -3.03 -8.69
N ASN A 222 -1.71 -2.60 -8.69
CA ASN A 222 -2.29 -1.71 -7.67
C ASN A 222 -2.92 -2.47 -6.49
N GLY A 223 -2.77 -3.80 -6.43
CA GLY A 223 -3.41 -4.63 -5.41
C GLY A 223 -4.90 -4.89 -5.67
N ILE A 224 -5.55 -5.48 -4.66
CA ILE A 224 -7.01 -5.59 -4.59
C ILE A 224 -7.44 -4.47 -3.65
N ASN A 225 -8.17 -3.46 -4.13
CA ASN A 225 -8.75 -2.40 -3.32
C ASN A 225 -9.94 -2.95 -2.50
N TRP A 226 -9.65 -3.81 -1.53
CA TRP A 226 -10.60 -4.40 -0.57
C TRP A 226 -11.46 -3.36 0.18
N TRP A 227 -11.03 -2.10 0.29
CA TRP A 227 -11.80 -1.00 0.88
C TRP A 227 -12.79 -0.30 -0.08
N GLU A 228 -12.72 -0.57 -1.39
CA GLU A 228 -13.67 0.00 -2.39
C GLU A 228 -14.85 -0.94 -2.69
N ILE A 229 -14.89 -2.12 -2.07
CA ILE A 229 -16.00 -3.07 -2.22
C ILE A 229 -17.06 -2.70 -1.18
N SER A 230 -17.91 -1.73 -1.52
CA SER A 230 -19.18 -1.52 -0.83
C SER A 230 -20.14 -2.67 -1.18
N GLU A 231 -20.76 -3.28 -0.15
CA GLU A 231 -21.90 -4.22 -0.30
C GLU A 231 -23.07 -3.60 -1.07
#